data_AF-A0A8T4QN41-F1
#
_entry.id   AF-A0A8T4QN41-F1
#
_cell.length_a   1.000
_cell.length_b   1.000
_cell.length_c   1.000
_cell.angle_alpha   90.00
_cell.angle_beta   90.00
_cell.angle_gamma   90.00
#
_symmetry.space_group_name_H-M   'P 1'
#
loop_
_entity.id
_entity.type
_entity.pdbx_description
1 polymer ?
#
loop_
_entity_poly.entity_id
_entity_poly.type
_entity_poly.pdbx_seq_one_letter_code
_entity_poly.pdbx_strand_id
1 'polypeptide(L)'
;HTLIKGKDNKIFAISGDIARVDLENLRVESVGLYAGTLEEKGVRLSIDGAQLFVKKTEKNIHSLNEKEAYLWFNGEDIPVSSTYGQYVVLNHKKDILGCGKLSRGVIKNFVPKERRFYVKEN
;
A
#
# COMPACT_ATOMS: atom_id res chain seq x y z
N HIS A 1 -16.88 -1.40 3.78
CA HIS A 1 -15.81 -2.15 4.47
C HIS A 1 -15.70 -1.60 5.87
N THR A 2 -15.58 -2.48 6.86
CA THR A 2 -15.20 -2.13 8.23
C THR A 2 -13.70 -2.35 8.37
N LEU A 3 -13.01 -1.47 9.10
CA LEU A 3 -11.58 -1.63 9.40
C LEU A 3 -11.42 -2.20 10.80
N ILE A 4 -10.60 -3.24 10.93
CA ILE A 4 -10.22 -3.83 12.22
C ILE A 4 -8.71 -3.74 12.41
N LYS A 5 -8.29 -3.52 13.65
CA LYS A 5 -6.87 -3.55 14.04
C LYS A 5 -6.50 -4.95 14.49
N GLY A 6 -5.54 -5.56 13.83
CA GLY A 6 -4.91 -6.81 14.25
C GLY A 6 -3.66 -6.58 15.11
N LYS A 7 -2.87 -7.64 15.28
CA LYS A 7 -1.56 -7.60 15.94
C LYS A 7 -0.58 -6.71 15.15
N ASP A 8 0.47 -6.22 15.84
CA ASP A 8 1.56 -5.43 15.26
C ASP A 8 1.08 -4.23 14.42
N ASN A 9 0.00 -3.58 14.88
CA ASN A 9 -0.59 -2.41 14.22
C ASN A 9 -1.09 -2.64 12.79
N LYS A 10 -1.24 -3.90 12.36
CA LYS A 10 -1.83 -4.23 11.05
C LYS A 10 -3.31 -3.87 11.04
N ILE A 11 -3.77 -3.31 9.93
CA ILE A 11 -5.17 -2.99 9.66
C ILE A 11 -5.69 -3.97 8.61
N PHE A 12 -6.87 -4.51 8.85
CA PHE A 12 -7.57 -5.36 7.90
C PHE A 12 -8.92 -4.75 7.53
N ALA A 13 -9.27 -4.86 6.26
CA ALA A 13 -10.57 -4.50 5.72
C ALA A 13 -11.45 -5.74 5.64
N ILE A 14 -12.59 -5.69 6.32
CA ILE A 14 -13.53 -6.80 6.41
C ILE A 14 -14.90 -6.39 5.86
N SER A 15 -15.71 -7.37 5.47
CA SER A 15 -17.12 -7.13 5.12
C SER A 15 -17.92 -6.74 6.36
N GLY A 16 -19.07 -6.08 6.17
CA GLY A 16 -19.95 -5.74 7.30
C GLY A 16 -20.53 -6.98 7.99
N ASP A 17 -20.71 -8.07 7.24
CA ASP A 17 -21.31 -9.30 7.74
C ASP A 17 -20.34 -10.10 8.62
N ILE A 18 -19.06 -10.21 8.22
CA ILE A 18 -18.07 -10.93 9.02
C ILE A 18 -17.78 -10.21 10.35
N ALA A 19 -17.99 -8.89 10.42
CA ALA A 19 -17.88 -8.14 11.66
C ALA A 19 -18.92 -8.55 12.73
N ARG A 20 -19.95 -9.30 12.33
CA ARG A 20 -21.03 -9.79 13.21
C ARG A 20 -20.90 -11.26 13.56
N VAL A 21 -19.92 -11.96 12.99
CA VAL A 21 -19.67 -13.38 13.25
C VAL A 21 -18.81 -13.52 14.50
N ASP A 22 -19.21 -14.38 15.42
CA ASP A 22 -18.38 -14.77 16.55
C ASP A 22 -17.25 -15.69 16.08
N LEU A 23 -16.01 -15.25 16.32
CA LEU A 23 -14.78 -15.94 15.89
C LEU A 23 -14.07 -16.66 17.05
N GLU A 24 -14.58 -16.60 18.28
CA GLU A 24 -13.88 -17.10 19.48
C GLU A 24 -13.51 -18.58 19.40
N ASN A 25 -14.38 -19.39 18.79
CA ASN A 25 -14.20 -20.84 18.67
C ASN A 25 -13.66 -21.31 17.31
N LEU A 26 -13.27 -20.37 16.44
CA LEU A 26 -12.73 -20.67 15.13
C LEU A 26 -11.20 -20.50 15.13
N ARG A 27 -10.49 -21.47 14.58
CA ARG A 27 -9.08 -21.29 14.26
C ARG A 27 -8.97 -20.46 12.98
N VAL A 28 -8.90 -19.15 13.15
CA VAL A 28 -8.84 -18.21 12.03
C VAL A 28 -7.40 -17.88 11.66
N GLU A 29 -6.99 -18.27 10.45
CA GLU A 29 -5.64 -17.97 9.93
C GLU A 29 -5.55 -16.52 9.39
N SER A 30 -6.63 -15.97 8.82
CA SER A 30 -6.75 -14.56 8.47
C SER A 30 -8.22 -14.11 8.39
N VAL A 31 -8.50 -12.84 8.73
CA VAL A 31 -9.83 -12.23 8.56
C VAL A 31 -9.72 -11.04 7.62
N GLY A 32 -10.36 -11.17 6.45
CA GLY A 32 -10.45 -10.12 5.45
C GLY A 32 -9.12 -9.79 4.76
N LEU A 33 -9.06 -8.59 4.19
CA LEU A 33 -7.96 -8.13 3.37
C LEU A 33 -6.99 -7.27 4.18
N TYR A 34 -5.70 -7.55 4.11
CA TYR A 34 -4.68 -6.69 4.72
C TYR A 34 -4.64 -5.32 4.02
N ALA A 35 -5.05 -4.27 4.74
CA ALA A 35 -5.16 -2.90 4.23
C ALA A 35 -3.86 -2.09 4.39
N GLY A 36 -3.07 -2.40 5.42
CA GLY A 36 -1.84 -1.67 5.70
C GLY A 36 -1.42 -1.77 7.17
N THR A 37 -0.38 -1.02 7.55
CA THR A 37 0.12 -0.91 8.93
C THR A 37 -0.03 0.51 9.43
N LEU A 38 -0.49 0.67 10.68
CA LEU A 38 -0.33 1.94 11.41
C LEU A 38 1.11 2.09 11.86
N GLU A 39 1.73 3.16 11.41
CA GLU A 39 3.11 3.52 11.69
C GLU A 39 3.11 4.80 12.53
N GLU A 40 4.19 5.08 13.24
CA GLU A 40 4.25 6.21 14.19
C GLU A 40 3.84 7.56 13.55
N LYS A 41 4.20 7.77 12.28
CA LYS A 41 3.95 9.04 11.55
C LYS A 41 3.02 8.88 10.34
N GLY A 42 2.13 7.89 10.36
CA GLY A 42 1.09 7.76 9.33
C GLY A 42 0.64 6.33 9.08
N VAL A 43 0.04 6.09 7.92
CA VAL A 43 -0.42 4.76 7.51
C VAL A 43 0.41 4.28 6.32
N ARG A 44 1.08 3.14 6.48
CA ARG A 44 1.69 2.42 5.36
C ARG A 44 0.63 1.52 4.74
N LEU A 45 0.04 1.95 3.63
CA LEU A 45 -0.94 1.14 2.91
C LEU A 45 -0.26 -0.06 2.23
N SER A 46 -0.95 -1.20 2.21
CA SER A 46 -0.63 -2.28 1.27
C SER A 46 -1.02 -1.85 -0.15
N ILE A 47 -0.55 -2.56 -1.18
CA ILE A 47 -0.98 -2.29 -2.57
C ILE A 47 -2.50 -2.40 -2.68
N ASP A 48 -3.06 -3.49 -2.14
CA ASP A 48 -4.49 -3.77 -2.25
C ASP A 48 -5.32 -2.80 -1.40
N GLY A 49 -4.83 -2.43 -0.21
CA GLY A 49 -5.43 -1.38 0.62
C GLY A 49 -5.39 -0.02 -0.06
N ALA A 50 -4.28 0.33 -0.72
CA ALA A 50 -4.19 1.56 -1.49
C ALA A 50 -5.22 1.58 -2.62
N GLN A 51 -5.34 0.49 -3.39
CA GLN A 51 -6.34 0.37 -4.46
C GLN A 51 -7.79 0.46 -3.95
N LEU A 52 -8.04 -0.03 -2.73
CA LEU A 52 -9.36 -0.02 -2.11
C LEU A 52 -9.75 1.37 -1.58
N PHE A 53 -8.82 2.08 -0.94
CA PHE A 53 -9.12 3.30 -0.18
C PHE A 53 -8.71 4.60 -0.87
N VAL A 54 -7.75 4.58 -1.80
CA VAL A 54 -7.17 5.81 -2.37
C VAL A 54 -8.04 6.44 -3.44
N LYS A 55 -8.98 5.72 -4.04
CA LYS A 55 -9.85 6.25 -5.12
C LYS A 55 -10.61 7.54 -4.77
N LYS A 56 -10.65 7.95 -3.50
CA LYS A 56 -11.32 9.16 -3.01
C LYS A 56 -10.38 10.24 -2.46
N THR A 57 -9.05 10.07 -2.50
CA THR A 57 -8.09 11.07 -2.02
C THR A 57 -7.28 11.64 -3.16
N GLU A 58 -7.07 12.95 -3.15
CA GLU A 58 -6.17 13.67 -4.06
C GLU A 58 -4.88 14.12 -3.35
N LYS A 59 -4.82 13.93 -2.03
CA LYS A 59 -3.68 14.36 -1.22
C LYS A 59 -2.63 13.27 -1.17
N ASN A 60 -1.36 13.70 -1.18
CA ASN A 60 -0.21 12.87 -0.89
C ASN A 60 -0.01 11.70 -1.88
N ILE A 61 -0.33 11.97 -3.15
CA ILE A 61 -0.15 11.06 -4.29
C ILE A 61 0.97 11.63 -5.17
N HIS A 62 1.86 10.76 -5.60
CA HIS A 62 2.87 11.05 -6.61
C HIS A 62 2.56 10.27 -7.89
N SER A 63 2.38 11.00 -9.00
CA SER A 63 2.07 10.43 -10.30
C SER A 63 3.33 10.08 -11.07
N LEU A 64 3.52 8.79 -11.28
CA LEU A 64 4.63 8.23 -12.02
C LEU A 64 4.37 8.33 -13.52
N ASN A 65 5.40 8.70 -14.28
CA ASN A 65 5.44 8.45 -15.72
C ASN A 65 5.70 6.95 -15.99
N GLU A 66 5.68 6.56 -17.27
CA GLU A 66 5.83 5.15 -17.67
C GLU A 66 7.18 4.53 -17.23
N LYS A 67 8.28 5.29 -17.38
CA LYS A 67 9.62 4.85 -16.96
C LYS A 67 9.68 4.67 -15.45
N GLU A 68 9.15 5.62 -14.69
CA GLU A 68 9.13 5.55 -13.24
C GLU A 68 8.24 4.41 -12.73
N ALA A 69 7.10 4.16 -13.37
CA ALA A 69 6.24 3.03 -13.04
C ALA A 69 6.96 1.69 -13.26
N TYR A 70 7.73 1.57 -14.34
CA TYR A 70 8.55 0.39 -14.59
C TYR A 70 9.64 0.20 -13.53
N LEU A 71 10.39 1.26 -13.20
CA LEU A 71 11.37 1.25 -12.12
C LEU A 71 10.74 0.85 -10.77
N TRP A 72 9.57 1.41 -10.47
CA TRP A 72 8.81 1.08 -9.27
C TRP A 72 8.48 -0.42 -9.18
N PHE A 73 7.98 -1.02 -10.27
CA PHE A 73 7.69 -2.44 -10.29
C PHE A 73 8.95 -3.33 -10.30
N ASN A 74 10.12 -2.82 -10.67
CA ASN A 74 11.39 -3.53 -10.51
C ASN A 74 11.93 -3.47 -9.07
N GLY A 75 11.28 -2.70 -8.19
CA GLY A 75 11.72 -2.53 -6.81
C GLY A 75 12.67 -1.35 -6.59
N GLU A 76 12.80 -0.46 -7.57
CA GLU A 76 13.65 0.73 -7.48
C GLU A 76 12.94 1.87 -6.74
N ASP A 77 13.75 2.70 -6.08
CA ASP A 77 13.30 3.90 -5.38
C ASP A 77 13.03 5.05 -6.38
N ILE A 78 12.10 5.95 -6.04
CA ILE A 78 11.74 7.08 -6.90
C ILE A 78 12.26 8.40 -6.30
N PRO A 79 13.20 9.10 -6.95
CA PRO A 79 13.62 10.44 -6.53
C PRO A 79 12.50 11.45 -6.75
N VAL A 80 12.26 12.34 -5.79
CA VAL A 80 11.24 13.39 -5.91
C VAL A 80 11.75 14.71 -5.35
N SER A 81 11.41 15.81 -6.03
CA SER A 81 11.71 17.18 -5.58
C SER A 81 10.58 17.80 -4.74
N SER A 82 9.39 17.19 -4.75
CA SER A 82 8.21 17.69 -4.07
C SER A 82 8.18 17.30 -2.59
N THR A 83 7.47 18.11 -1.80
CA THR A 83 7.19 17.80 -0.40
C THR A 83 5.95 16.92 -0.29
N TYR A 84 6.07 15.80 0.42
CA TYR A 84 4.98 14.88 0.73
C TYR A 84 4.96 14.56 2.23
N GLY A 85 3.87 13.94 2.67
CA GLY A 85 3.86 13.24 3.96
C GLY A 85 4.81 12.05 3.95
N GLN A 86 4.98 11.41 5.11
CA GLN A 86 5.95 10.31 5.24
C GLN A 86 5.61 9.10 4.35
N TYR A 87 4.33 8.77 4.18
CA TYR A 87 3.88 7.67 3.32
C TYR A 87 3.18 8.22 2.10
N VAL A 88 3.71 7.97 0.92
CA VAL A 88 3.24 8.55 -0.35
C VAL A 88 2.58 7.45 -1.17
N VAL A 89 1.42 7.74 -1.75
CA VAL A 89 0.77 6.81 -2.68
C VAL A 89 1.30 7.05 -4.09
N LEU A 90 1.59 5.97 -4.82
CA LEU A 90 2.06 6.03 -6.19
C LEU A 90 0.93 5.65 -7.13
N ASN A 91 0.68 6.46 -8.15
CA ASN A 91 -0.24 6.11 -9.23
C ASN A 91 0.41 6.27 -10.60
N HIS A 92 -0.12 5.56 -11.59
CA HIS A 92 0.17 5.82 -12.99
C HIS A 92 -1.16 5.90 -13.73
N LYS A 93 -1.43 7.06 -14.35
CA LYS A 93 -2.73 7.37 -14.95
C LYS A 93 -3.85 7.18 -13.91
N LYS A 94 -4.75 6.21 -14.12
CA LYS A 94 -5.89 5.92 -13.23
C LYS A 94 -5.61 4.80 -12.22
N ASP A 95 -4.45 4.15 -12.30
CA ASP A 95 -4.15 2.94 -11.55
C ASP A 95 -3.27 3.26 -10.34
N ILE A 96 -3.68 2.77 -9.16
CA ILE A 96 -2.90 2.87 -7.93
C ILE A 96 -1.90 1.73 -7.89
N LEU A 97 -0.62 2.08 -7.79
CA LEU A 97 0.51 1.14 -7.86
C LEU A 97 1.06 0.77 -6.48
N GLY A 98 0.57 1.42 -5.43
CA GLY A 98 0.87 1.11 -4.04
C GLY A 98 1.28 2.33 -3.23
N CYS A 99 2.08 2.09 -2.20
CA CYS A 99 2.55 3.11 -1.27
C CYS A 99 4.08 3.00 -1.13
N GLY A 100 4.76 4.11 -0.90
CA GLY A 100 6.16 4.17 -0.53
C GLY A 100 6.38 5.07 0.67
N LYS A 101 7.63 5.17 1.15
CA LYS A 101 8.01 6.07 2.25
C LYS A 101 8.95 7.15 1.77
N LEU A 102 8.56 8.42 1.90
CA LEU A 102 9.44 9.53 1.62
C LEU A 102 10.54 9.64 2.69
N SER A 103 11.79 9.64 2.25
CA SER A 103 12.97 9.86 3.09
C SER A 103 14.06 10.54 2.28
N ARG A 104 14.52 11.71 2.72
CA ARG A 104 15.62 12.48 2.09
C ARG A 104 15.44 12.72 0.58
N GLY A 105 14.23 13.12 0.16
CA GLY A 105 13.92 13.38 -1.25
C GLY A 105 13.75 12.13 -2.12
N VAL A 106 13.62 10.96 -1.51
CA VAL A 106 13.44 9.69 -2.22
C VAL A 106 12.25 8.94 -1.63
N ILE A 107 11.33 8.50 -2.49
CA ILE A 107 10.25 7.58 -2.12
C ILE A 107 10.80 6.16 -2.16
N LYS A 108 10.93 5.56 -0.98
CA LYS A 108 11.40 4.18 -0.81
C LYS A 108 10.38 3.18 -1.31
N ASN A 109 10.87 2.19 -2.05
CA ASN A 109 10.06 1.16 -2.68
C ASN A 109 9.50 0.14 -1.68
N PHE A 110 8.16 -0.04 -1.68
CA PHE A 110 7.48 -1.09 -0.90
C PHE A 110 6.77 -2.13 -1.77
N VAL A 111 7.10 -2.24 -3.06
CA VAL A 111 6.64 -3.38 -3.88
C VAL A 111 7.28 -4.66 -3.31
N PRO A 112 6.47 -5.62 -2.85
CA PRO A 112 6.97 -6.90 -2.33
C PRO A 112 7.84 -7.60 -3.38
N LYS A 113 8.91 -8.28 -2.95
CA LYS A 113 9.90 -8.88 -3.86
C LYS A 113 9.25 -9.85 -4.85
N GLU A 114 8.30 -10.65 -4.35
CA GLU A 114 7.50 -11.61 -5.09
C GLU A 114 6.56 -10.99 -6.14
N ARG A 115 6.29 -9.68 -6.04
CA ARG A 115 5.48 -8.91 -7.01
C ARG A 115 6.31 -8.05 -7.94
N ARG A 116 7.65 -8.12 -7.87
CA ARG A 116 8.52 -7.34 -8.75
C ARG A 116 8.62 -7.97 -10.13
N PHE A 117 8.77 -7.13 -11.14
CA PHE A 117 9.08 -7.61 -12.47
C PHE A 117 10.57 -7.96 -12.53
N TYR A 118 10.84 -9.18 -12.96
CA TYR A 118 12.18 -9.62 -13.32
C TYR A 118 12.20 -9.76 -14.83
N VAL A 119 12.86 -8.84 -15.51
CA VAL A 119 13.15 -9.05 -16.93
C VAL A 119 14.32 -10.02 -16.99
N LYS A 120 14.06 -11.21 -17.57
CA LYS A 120 15.15 -12.05 -18.06
C LYS A 120 15.74 -11.32 -19.26
N GLU A 121 16.99 -10.87 -19.14
CA GLU A 121 17.78 -10.54 -20.32
C GLU A 121 17.92 -11.85 -21.13
N ASN A 122 17.43 -11.80 -22.38
CA ASN A 122 17.65 -12.86 -23.38
C ASN A 122 18.94 -12.56 -24.15
#